data_AF-A0A437CD01-F1
#
_entry.id   AF-A0A437CD01-F1
#
_cell.length_a   1.000
_cell.length_b   1.000
_cell.length_c   1.000
_cell.angle_alpha   90.00
_cell.angle_beta   90.00
_cell.angle_gamma   90.00
#
_symmetry.space_group_name_H-M   'P 1'
#
loop_
_entity.id
_entity.type
_entity.pdbx_description
1 polymer ?
#
loop_
_entity_poly.entity_id
_entity_poly.type
_entity_poly.pdbx_seq_one_letter_code
_entity_poly.pdbx_strand_id
1 'polypeptide(L)'
;MSRECQALAVKPENTLLNNNKDASISPDEVKAEVVPVHGEEQDEAGIKDAHGAPGTMSSEDPHLKAADRVAEWEATNLKKVEEAYETVNMEISDLQKKLDIDYGTDWEFLFLNGQCYKLKVYEYLYTLCPFNHITQKSTAGTEVSLGVWGMWAEPEKNRYNQMIFENGEPCWQGGSRSTTVTLTCGTETALRSVKEPSKCQYIMDFQTPVACQPVLKQRGVHSEL
;
A
#
# COMPACT_ATOMS: atom_id res chain seq x y z
N MET A 1 -54.67 -7.75 18.03
CA MET A 1 -54.18 -8.35 16.77
C MET A 1 -52.79 -7.78 16.50
N SER A 2 -51.75 -8.41 17.03
CA SER A 2 -50.36 -8.08 16.72
C SER A 2 -50.08 -8.35 15.26
N ARG A 3 -49.49 -7.38 14.55
CA ARG A 3 -48.88 -7.61 13.24
C ARG A 3 -47.39 -7.35 13.40
N GLU A 4 -46.64 -8.44 13.48
CA GLU A 4 -45.18 -8.44 13.35
C GLU A 4 -44.82 -8.00 11.93
N CYS A 5 -43.96 -6.99 11.79
CA CYS A 5 -43.30 -6.67 10.53
C CYS A 5 -41.96 -7.40 10.51
N GLN A 6 -41.87 -8.47 9.71
CA GLN A 6 -40.61 -9.10 9.35
C GLN A 6 -39.88 -8.24 8.32
N ALA A 7 -38.69 -7.74 8.66
CA ALA A 7 -37.79 -7.14 7.69
C ALA A 7 -37.06 -8.24 6.92
N LEU A 8 -37.36 -8.34 5.63
CA LEU A 8 -36.66 -9.19 4.67
C LEU A 8 -35.28 -8.55 4.36
N ALA A 9 -34.21 -9.32 4.57
CA ALA A 9 -32.86 -8.95 4.16
C ALA A 9 -32.74 -9.08 2.63
N VAL A 10 -32.59 -7.95 1.95
CA VAL A 10 -32.26 -7.90 0.51
C VAL A 10 -30.76 -8.06 0.38
N LYS A 11 -30.30 -9.20 -0.13
CA LYS A 11 -28.91 -9.39 -0.58
C LYS A 11 -28.73 -8.66 -1.91
N PRO A 12 -27.67 -7.86 -2.10
CA PRO A 12 -27.34 -7.35 -3.42
C PRO A 12 -26.70 -8.47 -4.26
N GLU A 13 -27.47 -9.03 -5.19
CA GLU A 13 -26.91 -9.72 -6.35
C GLU A 13 -26.34 -8.66 -7.29
N ASN A 14 -25.01 -8.55 -7.39
CA ASN A 14 -24.37 -7.82 -8.47
C ASN A 14 -23.83 -8.83 -9.48
N THR A 15 -24.70 -9.22 -10.39
CA THR A 15 -24.34 -9.97 -11.60
C THR A 15 -24.02 -8.96 -12.69
N LEU A 16 -22.94 -9.23 -13.43
CA LEU A 16 -22.42 -8.51 -14.61
C LEU A 16 -21.34 -7.45 -14.31
N LEU A 17 -20.11 -7.93 -14.17
CA LEU A 17 -19.01 -7.66 -15.11
C LEU A 17 -17.97 -8.79 -14.97
N ASN A 18 -18.37 -10.01 -15.36
CA ASN A 18 -17.44 -11.05 -15.79
C ASN A 18 -17.12 -10.75 -17.26
N ASN A 19 -15.88 -10.35 -17.56
CA ASN A 19 -15.27 -10.45 -18.89
C ASN A 19 -13.75 -10.29 -18.76
N ASN A 20 -13.08 -11.28 -18.16
CA ASN A 20 -11.79 -11.80 -18.62
C ASN A 20 -11.40 -13.05 -17.81
N LYS A 21 -12.26 -14.08 -17.85
CA LYS A 21 -11.84 -15.45 -17.57
C LYS A 21 -11.53 -16.06 -18.93
N ASP A 22 -10.27 -15.97 -19.33
CA ASP A 22 -9.56 -16.86 -20.24
C ASP A 22 -8.32 -16.14 -20.77
N ALA A 23 -7.36 -15.95 -19.86
CA ALA A 23 -5.95 -15.89 -20.22
C ALA A 23 -5.22 -16.96 -19.38
N SER A 24 -5.73 -18.19 -19.44
CA SER A 24 -4.96 -19.36 -19.08
C SER A 24 -3.84 -19.48 -20.11
N ILE A 25 -2.62 -19.12 -19.74
CA ILE A 25 -1.44 -19.64 -20.43
C ILE A 25 -1.45 -21.15 -20.15
N SER A 26 -1.90 -21.92 -21.13
CA SER A 26 -1.73 -23.36 -21.15
C SER A 26 -0.23 -23.68 -21.12
N PRO A 27 0.23 -24.62 -20.29
CA PRO A 27 1.64 -25.05 -20.28
C PRO A 27 2.16 -25.56 -21.63
N ASP A 28 1.28 -25.80 -22.61
CA ASP A 28 1.59 -26.36 -23.91
C ASP A 28 2.04 -25.34 -24.99
N GLU A 29 2.09 -24.03 -24.70
CA GLU A 29 2.55 -23.03 -25.69
C GLU A 29 4.04 -22.64 -25.58
N VAL A 30 4.79 -23.21 -24.64
CA VAL A 30 6.26 -23.17 -24.72
C VAL A 30 6.72 -24.30 -25.63
N LYS A 31 6.71 -24.08 -26.94
CA LYS A 31 7.45 -24.92 -27.89
C LYS A 31 8.94 -24.71 -27.68
N ALA A 32 9.51 -25.40 -26.70
CA ALA A 32 10.92 -25.73 -26.71
C ALA A 32 11.10 -26.88 -27.70
N GLU A 33 11.74 -26.60 -28.83
CA GLU A 33 12.18 -27.63 -29.77
C GLU A 33 13.28 -28.44 -29.08
N VAL A 34 12.91 -29.60 -28.53
CA VAL A 34 13.86 -30.54 -27.93
C VAL A 34 14.57 -31.24 -29.07
N VAL A 35 15.78 -30.78 -29.40
CA VAL A 35 16.63 -31.47 -30.37
C VAL A 35 17.20 -32.72 -29.67
N PRO A 36 16.90 -33.94 -30.14
CA PRO A 36 17.46 -35.14 -29.53
C PRO A 36 18.90 -35.29 -30.01
N VAL A 37 19.86 -35.24 -29.08
CA VAL A 37 21.23 -35.69 -29.36
C VAL A 37 21.25 -37.20 -29.17
N HIS A 38 21.14 -37.93 -30.28
CA HIS A 38 21.55 -39.33 -30.34
C HIS A 38 23.07 -39.41 -30.09
N GLY A 39 23.47 -40.16 -29.06
CA GLY A 39 24.85 -40.54 -28.80
C GLY A 39 24.87 -41.89 -28.11
N GLU A 40 25.58 -42.83 -28.71
CA GLU A 40 25.52 -44.28 -28.50
C GLU A 40 26.03 -44.75 -27.13
N GLU A 41 25.46 -45.86 -26.68
CA GLU A 41 25.89 -46.65 -25.53
C GLU A 41 27.16 -47.44 -25.89
N GLN A 42 28.28 -47.22 -25.18
CA GLN A 42 29.41 -48.14 -25.12
C GLN A 42 30.08 -48.16 -23.74
N ASP A 43 29.90 -49.30 -23.07
CA ASP A 43 30.77 -50.10 -22.20
C ASP A 43 31.93 -49.48 -21.39
N GLU A 44 31.88 -49.81 -20.09
CA GLU A 44 32.96 -50.24 -19.16
C GLU A 44 34.37 -49.60 -19.28
N ALA A 45 34.79 -48.90 -18.22
CA ALA A 45 35.85 -49.42 -17.32
C ALA A 45 36.28 -48.40 -16.24
N GLY A 46 36.37 -48.88 -15.00
CA GLY A 46 37.52 -48.56 -14.14
C GLY A 46 37.31 -47.52 -13.04
N ILE A 47 36.91 -47.99 -11.86
CA ILE A 47 37.16 -47.30 -10.59
C ILE A 47 38.68 -47.24 -10.35
N LYS A 48 39.23 -46.04 -10.18
CA LYS A 48 40.48 -45.81 -9.43
C LYS A 48 40.41 -44.51 -8.64
N ASP A 49 40.44 -44.65 -7.32
CA ASP A 49 40.60 -43.58 -6.35
C ASP A 49 41.95 -42.87 -6.51
N ALA A 50 41.95 -41.54 -6.44
CA ALA A 50 43.12 -40.76 -6.04
C ALA A 50 42.67 -39.43 -5.41
N HIS A 51 43.09 -39.22 -4.16
CA HIS A 51 42.90 -38.00 -3.40
C HIS A 51 43.69 -36.81 -3.99
N GLY A 52 43.07 -35.63 -4.06
CA GLY A 52 43.76 -34.37 -4.36
C GLY A 52 42.85 -33.14 -4.28
N ALA A 53 43.14 -32.26 -3.30
CA ALA A 53 42.82 -30.83 -3.10
C ALA A 53 41.54 -30.17 -3.70
N PRO A 54 40.89 -29.22 -2.98
CA PRO A 54 39.76 -28.46 -3.50
C PRO A 54 40.24 -27.37 -4.48
N GLY A 55 40.43 -27.75 -5.73
CA GLY A 55 40.59 -26.84 -6.86
C GLY A 55 39.26 -26.70 -7.60
N THR A 56 38.88 -25.47 -7.92
CA THR A 56 37.73 -25.14 -8.77
C THR A 56 37.79 -25.95 -10.08
N MET A 57 36.95 -26.96 -10.20
CA MET A 57 36.87 -27.81 -11.40
C MET A 57 36.18 -27.07 -12.53
N SER A 58 36.92 -26.27 -13.30
CA SER A 58 36.47 -25.92 -14.66
C SER A 58 36.78 -27.12 -15.55
N SER A 59 35.76 -27.94 -15.81
CA SER A 59 35.88 -28.96 -16.85
C SER A 59 35.89 -28.27 -18.22
N GLU A 60 36.86 -28.60 -19.06
CA GLU A 60 37.01 -27.96 -20.38
C GLU A 60 36.03 -28.50 -21.43
N ASP A 61 35.19 -29.48 -21.05
CA ASP A 61 34.20 -30.11 -21.90
C ASP A 61 33.15 -29.06 -22.38
N PRO A 62 33.03 -28.85 -23.70
CA PRO A 62 32.05 -27.92 -24.27
C PRO A 62 30.59 -28.19 -23.87
N HIS A 63 30.23 -29.45 -23.60
CA HIS A 63 28.88 -29.83 -23.19
C HIS A 63 28.59 -29.46 -21.74
N LEU A 64 29.54 -29.69 -20.82
CA LEU A 64 29.37 -29.26 -19.43
C LEU A 64 29.30 -27.73 -19.32
N LYS A 65 30.15 -27.00 -20.05
CA LYS A 65 30.07 -25.54 -20.12
C LYS A 65 28.73 -25.02 -20.67
N ALA A 66 28.11 -25.76 -21.59
CA ALA A 66 26.80 -25.39 -22.12
C ALA A 66 25.69 -25.62 -21.08
N ALA A 67 25.74 -26.73 -20.34
CA ALA A 67 24.83 -27.02 -19.25
C ALA A 67 24.94 -25.99 -18.11
N ASP A 68 26.16 -25.60 -17.72
CA ASP A 68 26.39 -24.59 -16.70
C ASP A 68 25.76 -23.24 -17.09
N ARG A 69 25.93 -22.80 -18.34
CA ARG A 69 25.31 -21.55 -18.82
C ARG A 69 23.78 -21.61 -18.82
N VAL A 70 23.19 -22.75 -19.13
CA VAL A 70 21.73 -22.94 -19.07
C VAL A 70 21.27 -22.86 -17.61
N ALA A 71 21.95 -23.54 -16.70
CA ALA A 71 21.63 -23.50 -15.27
C ALA A 71 21.76 -22.08 -14.69
N GLU A 72 22.82 -21.34 -15.05
CA GLU A 72 23.01 -19.94 -14.66
C GLU A 72 21.89 -19.03 -15.20
N TRP A 73 21.47 -19.25 -16.45
CA TRP A 73 20.39 -18.51 -17.08
C TRP A 73 19.03 -18.79 -16.44
N GLU A 74 18.73 -20.06 -16.16
CA GLU A 74 17.52 -20.48 -15.45
C GLU A 74 17.46 -19.90 -14.03
N ALA A 75 18.57 -19.97 -13.28
CA ALA A 75 18.66 -19.38 -11.96
C ALA A 75 18.45 -17.85 -11.99
N THR A 76 19.01 -17.19 -13.00
CA THR A 76 18.81 -15.75 -13.21
C THR A 76 17.35 -15.42 -13.54
N ASN A 77 16.68 -16.22 -14.35
CA ASN A 77 15.27 -16.02 -14.69
C ASN A 77 14.36 -16.29 -13.50
N LEU A 78 14.61 -17.36 -12.73
CA LEU A 78 13.87 -17.66 -11.52
C LEU A 78 13.93 -16.48 -10.55
N LYS A 79 15.14 -15.96 -10.30
CA LYS A 79 15.35 -14.80 -9.43
C LYS A 79 14.55 -13.57 -9.90
N LYS A 80 14.53 -13.28 -11.20
CA LYS A 80 13.75 -12.17 -11.76
C LYS A 80 12.25 -12.36 -11.55
N VAL A 81 11.75 -13.58 -11.71
CA VAL A 81 10.33 -13.91 -11.48
C VAL A 81 9.98 -13.78 -10.00
N GLU A 82 10.86 -14.22 -9.10
CA GLU A 82 10.68 -14.07 -7.64
C GLU A 82 10.63 -12.59 -7.23
N GLU A 83 11.59 -11.77 -7.65
CA GLU A 83 11.61 -10.33 -7.36
C GLU A 83 10.36 -9.61 -7.91
N ALA A 84 9.92 -9.98 -9.11
CA ALA A 84 8.68 -9.44 -9.70
C ALA A 84 7.44 -9.88 -8.92
N TYR A 85 7.37 -11.14 -8.49
CA TYR A 85 6.26 -11.66 -7.69
C TYR A 85 6.18 -10.98 -6.33
N GLU A 86 7.29 -10.78 -5.65
CA GLU A 86 7.35 -10.05 -4.39
C GLU A 86 6.87 -8.61 -4.57
N THR A 87 7.32 -7.93 -5.62
CA THR A 87 6.90 -6.56 -5.95
C THR A 87 5.38 -6.47 -6.13
N VAL A 88 4.80 -7.35 -6.96
CA VAL A 88 3.35 -7.35 -7.22
C VAL A 88 2.56 -7.64 -5.95
N ASN A 89 3.02 -8.56 -5.09
CA ASN A 89 2.33 -8.86 -3.83
C ASN A 89 2.38 -7.70 -2.84
N MET A 90 3.50 -6.96 -2.77
CA MET A 90 3.56 -5.74 -1.99
C MET A 90 2.57 -4.69 -2.49
N GLU A 91 2.49 -4.48 -3.80
CA GLU A 91 1.52 -3.55 -4.41
C GLU A 91 0.07 -3.96 -4.12
N ILE A 92 -0.26 -5.24 -4.24
CA ILE A 92 -1.59 -5.76 -3.91
C ILE A 92 -1.91 -5.47 -2.44
N SER A 93 -0.98 -5.75 -1.53
CA SER A 93 -1.17 -5.49 -0.10
C SER A 93 -1.41 -4.01 0.19
N ASP A 94 -0.66 -3.13 -0.46
CA ASP A 94 -0.79 -1.69 -0.27
C ASP A 94 -2.08 -1.12 -0.87
N LEU A 95 -2.53 -1.66 -2.02
CA LEU A 95 -3.81 -1.29 -2.60
C LEU A 95 -4.98 -1.77 -1.75
N GLN A 96 -4.91 -2.99 -1.20
CA GLN A 96 -5.93 -3.51 -0.28
C GLN A 96 -6.06 -2.61 0.95
N LYS A 97 -4.94 -2.25 1.59
CA LYS A 97 -4.95 -1.31 2.73
C LYS A 97 -5.57 0.03 2.38
N LYS A 98 -5.31 0.57 1.18
CA LYS A 98 -5.92 1.83 0.73
C LYS A 98 -7.43 1.69 0.55
N LEU A 99 -7.91 0.59 -0.02
CA LEU A 99 -9.34 0.35 -0.22
C LEU A 99 -10.11 0.17 1.11
N ASP A 100 -9.43 -0.31 2.15
CA ASP A 100 -10.03 -0.51 3.48
C ASP A 100 -10.19 0.80 4.28
N ILE A 101 -9.60 1.91 3.83
CA ILE A 101 -9.71 3.21 4.53
C ILE A 101 -11.10 3.82 4.29
N ASP A 102 -11.73 4.24 5.38
CA ASP A 102 -12.97 5.03 5.35
C ASP A 102 -12.68 6.45 4.80
N TYR A 103 -12.99 6.69 3.53
CA TYR A 103 -12.86 7.99 2.87
C TYR A 103 -14.13 8.83 2.92
N GLY A 104 -15.06 8.54 3.84
CA GLY A 104 -16.38 9.13 3.87
C GLY A 104 -17.42 8.29 3.14
N THR A 105 -18.70 8.62 3.32
CA THR A 105 -19.82 7.80 2.80
C THR A 105 -19.86 7.77 1.27
N ASP A 106 -19.44 8.86 0.63
CA ASP A 106 -19.41 9.04 -0.82
C ASP A 106 -17.97 9.18 -1.34
N TRP A 107 -16.99 8.68 -0.56
CA TRP A 107 -15.55 8.79 -0.85
C TRP A 107 -15.05 10.23 -0.99
N GLU A 108 -15.77 11.17 -0.38
CA GLU A 108 -15.54 12.61 -0.54
C GLU A 108 -14.15 13.04 -0.08
N PHE A 109 -13.52 12.32 0.86
CA PHE A 109 -12.17 12.61 1.34
C PHE A 109 -11.06 11.93 0.55
N LEU A 110 -11.37 11.05 -0.42
CA LEU A 110 -10.38 10.26 -1.16
C LEU A 110 -9.28 11.13 -1.81
N PHE A 111 -9.64 12.31 -2.33
CA PHE A 111 -8.70 13.21 -3.00
C PHE A 111 -7.56 13.71 -2.10
N LEU A 112 -7.71 13.63 -0.78
CA LEU A 112 -6.66 13.98 0.17
C LEU A 112 -5.60 12.89 0.29
N ASN A 113 -5.94 11.65 -0.06
CA ASN A 113 -5.00 10.53 -0.01
C ASN A 113 -3.85 10.74 -1.01
N GLY A 114 -2.62 10.48 -0.57
CA GLY A 114 -1.42 10.72 -1.37
C GLY A 114 -1.00 12.19 -1.51
N GLN A 115 -1.77 13.14 -0.97
CA GLN A 115 -1.38 14.54 -0.86
C GLN A 115 -0.73 14.82 0.49
N CYS A 116 0.23 15.73 0.53
CA CYS A 116 0.90 16.12 1.78
C CYS A 116 0.97 17.64 1.91
N TYR A 117 0.61 18.14 3.09
CA TYR A 117 0.48 19.56 3.39
C TYR A 117 1.50 19.93 4.46
N LYS A 118 2.24 21.01 4.21
CA LYS A 118 3.37 21.41 5.03
C LYS A 118 3.10 22.73 5.73
N LEU A 119 3.51 22.83 6.99
CA LEU A 119 3.49 24.08 7.75
C LEU A 119 4.78 24.22 8.54
N LYS A 120 5.46 25.36 8.37
CA LYS A 120 6.62 25.70 9.19
C LYS A 120 6.16 26.50 10.40
N VAL A 121 6.50 26.02 11.59
CA VAL A 121 6.23 26.70 12.87
C VAL A 121 7.54 26.72 13.66
N TYR A 122 8.04 27.91 13.97
CA TYR A 122 9.38 28.11 14.55
C TYR A 122 10.49 27.40 13.75
N GLU A 123 11.19 26.45 14.38
CA GLU A 123 12.29 25.68 13.82
C GLU A 123 11.87 24.32 13.24
N TYR A 124 10.57 24.04 13.21
CA TYR A 124 10.04 22.75 12.76
C TYR A 124 9.18 22.90 11.50
N LEU A 125 9.36 21.97 10.56
CA LEU A 125 8.50 21.75 9.41
C LEU A 125 7.62 20.54 9.69
N TYR A 126 6.32 20.77 9.84
CA TYR A 126 5.33 19.72 9.99
C TYR A 126 4.80 19.32 8.62
N THR A 127 4.65 18.03 8.39
CA THR A 127 4.05 17.47 7.19
C THR A 127 2.89 16.58 7.59
N LEU A 128 1.68 16.92 7.13
CA LEU A 128 0.48 16.11 7.25
C LEU A 128 0.19 15.45 5.91
N CYS A 129 0.21 14.12 5.85
CA CYS A 129 -0.29 13.34 4.73
C CYS A 129 -1.58 12.61 5.18
N PRO A 130 -2.77 13.17 4.90
CA PRO A 130 -4.03 12.56 5.32
C PRO A 130 -4.13 11.09 4.92
N PHE A 131 -4.68 10.26 5.81
CA PHE A 131 -4.81 8.80 5.63
C PHE A 131 -3.49 8.02 5.55
N ASN A 132 -2.37 8.65 5.87
CA ASN A 132 -1.06 8.00 5.86
C ASN A 132 -0.31 8.28 7.17
N HIS A 133 0.35 9.42 7.30
CA HIS A 133 1.16 9.74 8.47
C HIS A 133 1.41 11.24 8.64
N ILE A 134 1.98 11.60 9.79
CA ILE A 134 2.40 12.95 10.13
C ILE A 134 3.86 12.93 10.57
N THR A 135 4.67 13.84 10.04
CA THR A 135 6.06 14.03 10.47
C THR A 135 6.34 15.44 10.96
N GLN A 136 7.36 15.55 11.80
CA GLN A 136 8.01 16.80 12.19
C GLN A 136 9.48 16.72 11.82
N LYS A 137 9.95 17.69 11.05
CA LYS A 137 11.37 17.82 10.70
C LYS A 137 11.97 19.08 11.29
N SER A 138 13.03 18.96 12.07
CA SER A 138 13.78 20.11 12.60
C SER A 138 14.63 20.76 11.50
N THR A 139 14.98 22.03 11.68
CA THR A 139 15.96 22.71 10.81
C THR A 139 17.32 22.00 10.77
N ALA A 140 17.68 21.25 11.82
CA ALA A 140 18.89 20.42 11.87
C ALA A 140 18.80 19.15 11.03
N GLY A 141 17.62 18.81 10.48
CA GLY A 141 17.40 17.70 9.57
C GLY A 141 16.85 16.44 10.24
N THR A 142 16.77 16.37 11.57
CA THR A 142 16.13 15.27 12.29
C THR A 142 14.63 15.26 12.00
N GLU A 143 14.12 14.13 11.55
CA GLU A 143 12.70 13.92 11.31
C GLU A 143 12.17 12.87 12.27
N VAL A 144 11.00 13.13 12.85
CA VAL A 144 10.30 12.23 13.77
C VAL A 144 8.86 12.03 13.31
N SER A 145 8.34 10.82 13.48
CA SER A 145 6.92 10.54 13.23
C SER A 145 6.07 11.03 14.40
N LEU A 146 5.02 11.80 14.10
CA LEU A 146 4.03 12.25 15.07
C LEU A 146 2.77 11.37 15.10
N GLY A 147 2.74 10.32 14.27
CA GLY A 147 1.65 9.36 14.20
C GLY A 147 1.40 8.86 12.77
N VAL A 148 0.88 7.64 12.68
CA VAL A 148 0.30 7.05 11.47
C VAL A 148 -1.22 7.12 11.58
N TRP A 149 -1.88 7.18 10.43
CA TRP A 149 -3.34 7.20 10.35
C TRP A 149 -3.93 6.00 11.09
N GLY A 150 -4.81 6.28 12.05
CA GLY A 150 -5.57 5.27 12.78
C GLY A 150 -7.00 5.22 12.28
N MET A 151 -7.77 6.26 12.59
CA MET A 151 -9.21 6.28 12.35
C MET A 151 -9.77 7.70 12.34
N TRP A 152 -11.00 7.83 11.86
CA TRP A 152 -11.82 8.98 12.22
C TRP A 152 -12.16 8.92 13.71
N ALA A 153 -12.11 10.06 14.38
CA ALA A 153 -12.71 10.17 15.70
C ALA A 153 -14.22 9.93 15.56
N GLU A 154 -14.85 9.35 16.59
CA GLU A 154 -16.31 9.16 16.63
C GLU A 154 -17.00 10.21 17.54
N PRO A 155 -16.97 11.52 17.25
CA PRO A 155 -17.75 12.45 18.03
C PRO A 155 -19.23 12.31 17.65
N GLU A 156 -20.10 12.33 18.67
CA GLU A 156 -21.55 12.10 18.56
C GLU A 156 -22.28 12.94 17.49
N LYS A 157 -21.68 14.06 17.05
CA LYS A 157 -22.31 15.03 16.15
C LYS A 157 -21.76 15.06 14.72
N ASN A 158 -20.52 14.62 14.48
CA ASN A 158 -19.93 14.74 13.14
C ASN A 158 -18.76 13.75 12.93
N ARG A 159 -19.06 12.59 12.34
CA ARG A 159 -18.12 11.48 12.14
C ARG A 159 -16.83 11.87 11.40
N TYR A 160 -16.85 12.86 10.51
CA TYR A 160 -15.71 13.18 9.64
C TYR A 160 -15.07 14.54 9.91
N ASN A 161 -15.05 14.99 11.18
CA ASN A 161 -14.44 16.27 11.55
C ASN A 161 -13.06 16.16 12.20
N GLN A 162 -12.63 14.96 12.60
CA GLN A 162 -11.38 14.76 13.32
C GLN A 162 -10.71 13.46 12.90
N MET A 163 -9.44 13.56 12.52
CA MET A 163 -8.57 12.45 12.15
C MET A 163 -7.63 12.14 13.32
N ILE A 164 -7.54 10.87 13.69
CA ILE A 164 -6.68 10.38 14.78
C ILE A 164 -5.45 9.70 14.19
N PHE A 165 -4.27 10.19 14.57
CA PHE A 165 -2.98 9.63 14.22
C PHE A 165 -2.26 9.16 15.48
N GLU A 166 -1.84 7.91 15.50
CA GLU A 166 -1.29 7.23 16.68
C GLU A 166 0.00 6.49 16.33
N ASN A 167 0.63 5.86 17.32
CA ASN A 167 1.82 5.03 17.10
C ASN A 167 2.98 5.79 16.40
N GLY A 168 3.12 7.08 16.69
CA GLY A 168 4.29 7.85 16.30
C GLY A 168 5.55 7.41 17.04
N GLU A 169 6.68 8.06 16.73
CA GLU A 169 7.95 7.68 17.31
C GLU A 169 7.93 7.83 18.85
N PRO A 170 8.51 6.88 19.61
CA PRO A 170 8.55 6.93 21.06
C PRO A 170 9.13 8.24 21.60
N CYS A 171 8.45 8.77 22.61
CA CYS A 171 8.85 9.96 23.33
C CYS A 171 9.30 9.58 24.73
N TRP A 172 10.51 10.01 25.09
CA TRP A 172 11.22 9.61 26.31
C TRP A 172 10.45 9.76 27.64
N GLN A 173 9.36 10.53 27.68
CA GLN A 173 8.50 10.72 28.85
C GLN A 173 6.98 10.64 28.56
N GLY A 174 6.57 10.25 27.34
CA GLY A 174 5.20 10.50 26.87
C GLY A 174 4.51 9.35 26.13
N GLY A 175 5.10 8.14 26.14
CA GLY A 175 4.64 7.06 25.26
C GLY A 175 4.93 7.35 23.79
N SER A 176 4.19 6.74 22.88
CA SER A 176 4.28 7.03 21.45
C SER A 176 3.65 8.39 21.15
N ARG A 177 4.28 9.18 20.27
CA ARG A 177 3.70 10.44 19.80
C ARG A 177 2.34 10.19 19.13
N SER A 178 1.40 11.12 19.34
CA SER A 178 0.09 11.08 18.71
C SER A 178 -0.37 12.47 18.30
N THR A 179 -1.22 12.52 17.28
CA THR A 179 -1.74 13.77 16.73
C THR A 179 -3.22 13.65 16.43
N THR A 180 -3.99 14.65 16.87
CA THR A 180 -5.38 14.83 16.46
C THR A 180 -5.48 15.98 15.46
N VAL A 181 -6.02 15.71 14.27
CA VAL A 181 -6.20 16.73 13.23
C VAL A 181 -7.67 17.07 13.11
N THR A 182 -8.04 18.33 13.36
CA THR A 182 -9.41 18.83 13.18
C THR A 182 -9.58 19.39 11.78
N LEU A 183 -10.60 18.91 11.07
CA LEU A 183 -10.98 19.41 9.75
C LEU A 183 -11.87 20.63 9.88
N THR A 184 -11.52 21.70 9.16
CA THR A 184 -12.27 22.97 9.14
C THR A 184 -12.65 23.34 7.72
N CYS A 185 -13.85 23.89 7.54
CA CYS A 185 -14.33 24.35 6.25
C CYS A 185 -13.50 25.56 5.75
N GLY A 186 -13.21 25.58 4.45
CA GLY A 186 -12.54 26.71 3.80
C GLY A 186 -12.41 26.56 2.30
N THR A 187 -11.89 27.60 1.64
CA THR A 187 -11.73 27.63 0.18
C THR A 187 -10.47 26.92 -0.31
N GLU A 188 -9.54 26.61 0.59
CA GLU A 188 -8.25 26.01 0.27
C GLU A 188 -8.03 24.77 1.14
N THR A 189 -7.28 23.81 0.59
CA THR A 189 -6.80 22.65 1.33
C THR A 189 -5.41 22.93 1.87
N ALA A 190 -5.30 23.17 3.18
CA ALA A 190 -4.03 23.57 3.80
C ALA A 190 -3.98 23.26 5.30
N LEU A 191 -2.78 22.91 5.78
CA LEU A 191 -2.48 22.83 7.22
C LEU A 191 -2.34 24.26 7.77
N ARG A 192 -3.23 24.65 8.70
CA ARG A 192 -3.33 26.03 9.20
C ARG A 192 -2.65 26.24 10.53
N SER A 193 -2.70 25.26 11.43
CA SER A 193 -2.08 25.38 12.74
C SER A 193 -1.58 24.03 13.23
N VAL A 194 -0.54 24.09 14.07
CA VAL A 194 -0.01 22.94 14.83
C VAL A 194 0.32 23.44 16.23
N LYS A 195 -0.09 22.70 17.26
CA LYS A 195 0.23 22.97 18.67
C LYS A 195 0.56 21.67 19.39
N GLU A 196 1.45 21.77 20.38
CA GLU A 196 1.78 20.67 21.30
C GLU A 196 1.24 21.04 22.70
N PRO A 197 -0.06 20.83 22.97
CA PRO A 197 -0.66 21.21 24.25
C PRO A 197 -0.14 20.39 25.44
N SER A 198 0.31 19.16 25.17
CA SER A 198 0.97 18.28 26.12
C SER A 198 2.14 17.60 25.44
N LYS A 199 3.14 17.20 26.22
CA LYS A 199 4.37 16.60 25.69
C LYS A 199 4.04 15.42 24.78
N CYS A 200 4.52 15.48 23.54
CA CYS A 200 4.37 14.44 22.53
C CYS A 200 2.92 14.16 22.10
N GLN A 201 1.99 15.06 22.43
CA GLN A 201 0.61 15.08 21.96
C GLN A 201 0.38 16.35 21.15
N TYR A 202 -0.04 16.18 19.91
CA TYR A 202 -0.19 17.29 18.98
C TYR A 202 -1.65 17.48 18.58
N ILE A 203 -2.02 18.73 18.35
CA ILE A 203 -3.28 19.09 17.71
C ILE A 203 -2.99 19.92 16.47
N MET A 204 -3.72 19.67 15.40
CA MET A 204 -3.57 20.37 14.13
C MET A 204 -4.92 20.83 13.61
N ASP A 205 -4.95 22.01 13.00
CA ASP A 205 -6.11 22.50 12.25
C ASP A 205 -5.83 22.36 10.76
N PHE A 206 -6.61 21.52 10.08
CA PHE A 206 -6.53 21.28 8.65
C PHE A 206 -7.75 21.87 7.96
N GLN A 207 -7.55 22.88 7.13
CA GLN A 207 -8.62 23.50 6.37
C GLN A 207 -8.79 22.77 5.03
N THR A 208 -10.03 22.52 4.61
CA THR A 208 -10.32 21.92 3.32
C THR A 208 -11.76 22.19 2.85
N PRO A 209 -12.01 22.38 1.54
CA PRO A 209 -13.37 22.58 1.02
C PRO A 209 -14.31 21.42 1.28
N VAL A 210 -13.81 20.18 1.33
CA VAL A 210 -14.64 18.99 1.59
C VAL A 210 -15.25 18.98 3.00
N ALA A 211 -14.63 19.70 3.95
CA ALA A 211 -15.17 19.83 5.31
C ALA A 211 -16.34 20.84 5.39
N CYS A 212 -16.63 21.56 4.30
CA CYS A 212 -17.82 22.38 4.21
C CYS A 212 -19.02 21.48 3.99
N GLN A 213 -19.99 21.51 4.92
CA GLN A 213 -21.26 20.82 4.70
C GLN A 213 -21.85 21.33 3.38
N PRO A 214 -22.35 20.44 2.50
CA PRO A 214 -23.14 20.89 1.38
C PRO A 214 -24.28 21.71 1.96
N VAL A 215 -24.39 22.97 1.55
CA VAL A 215 -25.59 23.77 1.79
C VAL A 215 -26.72 22.86 1.34
N LEU A 216 -27.59 22.43 2.26
CA LEU A 216 -28.72 21.58 1.92
C LEU A 216 -29.32 22.18 0.67
N LYS A 217 -29.20 21.48 -0.47
CA LYS A 217 -29.86 21.91 -1.70
C LYS A 217 -31.34 21.79 -1.36
N GLN A 218 -31.91 22.85 -0.81
CA GLN A 218 -33.32 23.15 -0.94
C GLN A 218 -33.54 22.97 -2.44
N ARG A 219 -34.25 21.90 -2.81
CA ARG A 219 -34.68 21.69 -4.19
C ARG A 219 -35.53 22.90 -4.53
N GLY A 220 -34.87 23.95 -5.03
CA GLY A 220 -35.50 25.15 -5.51
C GLY A 220 -36.37 24.69 -6.66
N VAL A 221 -37.68 24.64 -6.42
CA VAL A 221 -38.68 24.55 -7.46
C VAL A 221 -38.45 25.77 -8.33
N HIS A 222 -37.77 25.59 -9.45
CA HIS A 222 -37.64 26.63 -10.46
C HIS A 222 -39.02 26.76 -11.11
N SER A 223 -39.83 27.69 -10.61
CA SER A 223 -41.03 28.13 -11.32
C SER A 223 -40.56 29.08 -12.40
N GLU A 224 -40.50 28.60 -13.64
CA GLU A 224 -40.47 29.52 -14.79
C GLU A 224 -41.84 30.19 -14.92
N LEU A 225 -41.81 31.51 -15.06
CA LEU A 225 -42.94 32.41 -15.28
C LEU A 225 -43.03 32.74 -16.77
#